data_AF-A0A2V8N6A7-F1
#
_entry.id   AF-A0A2V8N6A7-F1
#
_cell.length_a   1.000
_cell.length_b   1.000
_cell.length_c   1.000
_cell.angle_alpha   90.00
_cell.angle_beta   90.00
_cell.angle_gamma   90.00
#
_symmetry.space_group_name_H-M   'P 1'
#
loop_
_entity.id
_entity.type
_entity.pdbx_description
1 polymer ?
#
loop_
_entity_poly.entity_id
_entity_poly.type
_entity_poly.pdbx_seq_one_letter_code
_entity_poly.pdbx_strand_id
1 'polypeptide(L)'
;VQALAVDPSAPALYAGTGAGVSKSTDGGTSWNAVNSGLTNMIVSCLTMDPLNPATLYAGTNSGGVFKSTDGGMTWTAINEGLTNMNVTALAIDPLNPATLYAGTAPFDAETDDGGGVFRSTNGGMNWTAVNSGLTTVFVSTLTIDRSKPKTLYAGTDVGVFKSADGGSSWTAINGGLTSVEVYALTIDPSNPATLYAGIGGGDVGVVRSTNAGANWSAINSGLPALASVLALAIDRSSPTTVYAGTFGAGIFKSTDTGTSWQPTGASVTPSSQSSFAISNRGGVSWTSSGSSASTNVGFARIQPNPGNTTPAGVAIFGFRQNHVLVSETGVPASLPLRSGRIYVETNGPVETGLAMANPNNVVAMINFFFTDTAGNDLKSGTTTIVANGQVARFLDEAPFNGPIPFQGTFSFTSNVPVGVIALRGFANQRGEFLMSTLPVIDTTAPPANGTQVVPHYADGGGWTTQILLVNPTSTLMTGNVQFSKPDGTATNVTIAGQTNTTFAYSVPPRTSQKLSTAGITATTTGSLRVVPAGGAAGTASEQCPKRECLLPTGRHCGCTSNPRGHPLRSAIFRVALPWRMRRLQRQR
;
A
#
# COMPACT_ATOMS: atom_id res chain seq x y z
N VAL A 1 -0.61 4.25 15.55
CA VAL A 1 -0.60 4.03 17.01
C VAL A 1 0.82 3.66 17.38
N GLN A 2 1.43 4.37 18.34
CA GLN A 2 2.81 4.16 18.79
C GLN A 2 2.84 3.52 20.19
N ALA A 3 1.82 3.77 21.02
CA ALA A 3 1.71 3.21 22.35
C ALA A 3 0.27 2.82 22.69
N LEU A 4 0.10 1.83 23.58
CA LEU A 4 -1.19 1.42 24.13
C LEU A 4 -1.08 1.27 25.65
N ALA A 5 -2.09 1.75 26.37
CA ALA A 5 -2.29 1.47 27.79
C ALA A 5 -3.71 0.91 28.01
N VAL A 6 -3.82 -0.11 28.86
CA VAL A 6 -5.06 -0.82 29.15
C VAL A 6 -5.39 -0.65 30.62
N ASP A 7 -6.59 -0.17 30.92
CA ASP A 7 -7.09 -0.17 32.29
C ASP A 7 -7.37 -1.62 32.72
N PRO A 8 -6.73 -2.14 33.77
CA PRO A 8 -6.97 -3.51 34.22
C PRO A 8 -8.33 -3.69 34.90
N SER A 9 -9.00 -2.61 35.29
CA SER A 9 -10.24 -2.59 36.07
C SER A 9 -11.49 -2.21 35.26
N ALA A 10 -11.31 -1.72 34.03
CA ALA A 10 -12.38 -1.22 33.18
C ALA A 10 -12.11 -1.53 31.70
N PRO A 11 -13.13 -1.49 30.82
CA PRO A 11 -12.94 -1.65 29.37
C PRO A 11 -12.25 -0.43 28.71
N ALA A 12 -11.59 0.42 29.49
CA ALA A 12 -10.96 1.64 29.02
C ALA A 12 -9.58 1.34 28.41
N LEU A 13 -9.35 1.85 27.21
CA LEU A 13 -8.09 1.74 26.48
C LEU A 13 -7.61 3.14 26.11
N TYR A 14 -6.30 3.31 26.06
CA TYR A 14 -5.67 4.55 25.62
C TYR A 14 -4.63 4.24 24.54
N ALA A 15 -4.60 5.07 23.50
CA ALA A 15 -3.70 4.95 22.37
C ALA A 15 -2.89 6.24 22.20
N GLY A 16 -1.57 6.14 22.29
CA GLY A 16 -0.65 7.19 21.88
C GLY A 16 -0.44 7.17 20.37
N THR A 17 -0.52 8.33 19.72
CA THR A 17 -0.42 8.48 18.26
C THR A 17 0.42 9.70 17.90
N GLY A 18 0.65 9.91 16.59
CA GLY A 18 1.24 11.17 16.10
C GLY A 18 0.31 12.39 16.20
N ALA A 19 -0.94 12.20 16.66
CA ALA A 19 -1.95 13.25 16.83
C ALA A 19 -2.48 13.31 18.28
N GLY A 20 -1.69 12.84 19.24
CA GLY A 20 -1.97 12.86 20.67
C GLY A 20 -2.48 11.52 21.20
N VAL A 21 -3.16 11.58 22.35
CA VAL A 21 -3.77 10.45 23.05
C VAL A 21 -5.25 10.34 22.65
N SER A 22 -5.68 9.12 22.30
CA SER A 22 -7.09 8.78 22.13
C SER A 22 -7.52 7.77 23.20
N LYS A 23 -8.75 7.91 23.71
CA LYS A 23 -9.36 7.03 24.70
C LYS A 23 -10.56 6.28 24.10
N SER A 24 -10.64 4.99 24.37
CA SER A 24 -11.81 4.16 24.15
C SER A 24 -12.38 3.72 25.49
N THR A 25 -13.70 3.59 25.58
CA THR A 25 -14.41 3.06 26.76
C THR A 25 -15.23 1.80 26.43
N ASP A 26 -15.09 1.29 25.21
CA ASP A 26 -15.90 0.21 24.63
C ASP A 26 -15.01 -0.90 24.04
N GLY A 27 -13.86 -1.13 24.67
CA GLY A 27 -12.93 -2.19 24.26
C GLY A 27 -12.26 -1.95 22.91
N GLY A 28 -12.16 -0.68 22.47
CA GLY A 28 -11.49 -0.28 21.24
C GLY A 28 -12.40 -0.15 20.02
N THR A 29 -13.72 -0.25 20.21
CA THR A 29 -14.71 -0.12 19.13
C THR A 29 -14.80 1.32 18.62
N SER A 30 -14.75 2.31 19.53
CA SER A 30 -14.70 3.73 19.21
C SER A 30 -13.66 4.46 20.05
N TRP A 31 -13.15 5.59 19.53
CA TRP A 31 -12.04 6.34 20.12
C TRP A 31 -12.33 7.85 20.10
N ASN A 32 -12.03 8.53 21.20
CA ASN A 32 -12.15 9.97 21.34
C ASN A 32 -10.80 10.58 21.72
N ALA A 33 -10.44 11.71 21.12
CA ALA A 33 -9.20 12.42 21.45
C ALA A 33 -9.30 13.02 22.87
N VAL A 34 -8.22 12.89 23.65
CA VAL A 34 -8.13 13.37 25.04
C VAL A 34 -6.81 14.13 25.23
N ASN A 35 -6.71 15.29 24.58
CA ASN A 35 -5.44 16.01 24.35
C ASN A 35 -5.31 17.37 25.08
N SER A 36 -6.25 17.72 25.97
CA SER A 36 -6.21 19.05 26.61
C SER A 36 -4.95 19.21 27.45
N GLY A 37 -4.17 20.26 27.23
CA GLY A 37 -2.89 20.49 27.93
C GLY A 37 -1.70 19.67 27.42
N LEU A 38 -1.91 18.76 26.45
CA LEU A 38 -0.84 18.03 25.79
C LEU A 38 -0.26 18.89 24.66
N THR A 39 0.75 19.70 24.99
CA THR A 39 1.33 20.70 24.06
C THR A 39 2.17 20.08 22.94
N ASN A 40 2.56 18.80 23.06
CA ASN A 40 3.21 18.04 22.01
C ASN A 40 2.42 16.76 21.70
N MET A 41 1.97 16.62 20.45
CA MET A 41 1.03 15.57 20.05
C MET A 41 1.71 14.27 19.58
N ILE A 42 3.03 14.22 19.44
CA ILE A 42 3.70 13.00 19.00
C ILE A 42 3.97 12.13 20.24
N VAL A 43 3.02 11.25 20.57
CA VAL A 43 3.08 10.38 21.77
C VAL A 43 3.74 9.06 21.42
N SER A 44 4.98 8.89 21.89
CA SER A 44 5.84 7.73 21.63
C SER A 44 5.59 6.58 22.60
N CYS A 45 5.30 6.88 23.87
CA CYS A 45 5.05 5.89 24.93
C CYS A 45 3.96 6.37 25.88
N LEU A 46 3.23 5.42 26.48
CA LEU A 46 2.11 5.69 27.36
C LEU A 46 2.07 4.62 28.46
N THR A 47 2.00 5.05 29.71
CA THR A 47 1.85 4.14 30.85
C THR A 47 0.79 4.65 31.83
N MET A 48 0.29 3.76 32.66
CA MET A 48 -0.78 4.00 33.63
C MET A 48 -0.30 3.61 35.02
N ASP A 49 -0.73 4.37 36.02
CA ASP A 49 -0.53 4.00 37.42
C ASP A 49 -1.37 2.74 37.75
N PRO A 50 -0.73 1.62 38.12
CA PRO A 50 -1.45 0.38 38.40
C PRO A 50 -2.26 0.40 39.70
N LEU A 51 -2.00 1.36 40.60
CA LEU A 51 -2.77 1.57 41.83
C LEU A 51 -3.86 2.65 41.66
N ASN A 52 -3.73 3.51 40.66
CA ASN A 52 -4.72 4.54 40.34
C ASN A 52 -4.87 4.74 38.81
N PRO A 53 -5.75 3.98 38.13
CA PRO A 53 -5.92 4.04 36.67
C PRO A 53 -6.32 5.40 36.07
N ALA A 54 -6.79 6.36 36.89
CA ALA A 54 -7.01 7.73 36.44
C ALA A 54 -5.70 8.50 36.20
N THR A 55 -4.59 8.03 36.75
CA THR A 55 -3.27 8.63 36.56
C THR A 55 -2.53 7.98 35.39
N LEU A 56 -2.18 8.80 34.40
CA LEU A 56 -1.52 8.39 33.17
C LEU A 56 -0.27 9.24 32.92
N TYR A 57 0.71 8.66 32.24
CA TYR A 57 1.94 9.32 31.84
C TYR A 57 2.19 9.07 30.35
N ALA A 58 2.33 10.15 29.58
CA ALA A 58 2.64 10.11 28.15
C ALA A 58 4.05 10.66 27.93
N GLY A 59 4.92 9.87 27.31
CA GLY A 59 6.19 10.34 26.78
C GLY A 59 5.96 10.83 25.36
N THR A 60 6.57 11.96 25.02
CA THR A 60 6.40 12.60 23.73
C THR A 60 7.73 12.85 23.05
N ASN A 61 7.67 13.01 21.73
CA ASN A 61 8.82 13.37 20.95
C ASN A 61 9.09 14.88 21.10
N SER A 62 10.22 15.27 21.69
CA SER A 62 10.61 16.67 22.05
C SER A 62 9.77 17.39 23.10
N GLY A 63 8.69 16.82 23.62
CA GLY A 63 7.84 17.48 24.62
C GLY A 63 8.07 17.01 26.06
N GLY A 64 8.91 15.99 26.25
CA GLY A 64 9.14 15.36 27.55
C GLY A 64 8.00 14.47 27.97
N VAL A 65 7.80 14.37 29.29
CA VAL A 65 6.75 13.60 29.96
C VAL A 65 5.58 14.50 30.32
N PHE A 66 4.38 14.05 29.99
CA PHE A 66 3.12 14.65 30.41
C PHE A 66 2.39 13.71 31.38
N LYS A 67 1.78 14.28 32.41
CA LYS A 67 0.97 13.58 33.39
C LYS A 67 -0.49 14.01 33.31
N SER A 68 -1.39 13.05 33.38
CA SER A 68 -2.81 13.27 33.63
C SER A 68 -3.20 12.58 34.95
N THR A 69 -4.12 13.17 35.71
CA THR A 69 -4.68 12.59 36.94
C THR A 69 -6.19 12.39 36.85
N ASP A 70 -6.78 12.61 35.68
CA ASP A 70 -8.22 12.63 35.42
C ASP A 70 -8.60 11.71 34.25
N GLY A 71 -7.84 10.65 34.03
CA GLY A 71 -8.10 9.64 33.01
C GLY A 71 -7.94 10.20 31.58
N GLY A 72 -6.95 11.08 31.39
CA GLY A 72 -6.52 11.64 30.11
C GLY A 72 -7.21 12.93 29.72
N MET A 73 -8.19 13.44 30.49
CA MET A 73 -8.95 14.63 30.10
C MET A 73 -8.07 15.88 30.05
N THR A 74 -7.17 16.03 31.02
CA THR A 74 -6.16 17.10 31.05
C THR A 74 -4.75 16.55 31.31
N TRP A 75 -3.76 17.19 30.70
CA TRP A 75 -2.35 16.85 30.77
C TRP A 75 -1.52 18.03 31.24
N THR A 76 -0.49 17.77 32.04
CA THR A 76 0.49 18.76 32.50
C THR A 76 1.89 18.22 32.26
N ALA A 77 2.78 19.05 31.70
CA ALA A 77 4.18 18.70 31.53
C ALA A 77 4.89 18.59 32.90
N ILE A 78 5.71 17.55 33.07
CA ILE A 78 6.39 17.23 34.33
C ILE A 78 7.86 16.92 34.05
N ASN A 79 8.61 17.94 33.60
CA ASN A 79 9.94 17.76 32.99
C ASN A 79 11.11 18.33 33.81
N GLU A 80 10.90 18.71 35.07
CA GLU A 80 11.97 19.29 35.88
C GLU A 80 13.11 18.28 36.08
N GLY A 81 14.34 18.64 35.71
CA GLY A 81 15.51 17.74 35.76
C GLY A 81 15.62 16.73 34.60
N LEU A 82 14.67 16.72 33.66
CA LEU A 82 14.74 15.92 32.44
C LEU A 82 15.53 16.70 31.37
N THR A 83 16.79 16.34 31.14
CA THR A 83 17.66 17.11 30.23
C THR A 83 17.48 16.77 28.75
N ASN A 84 16.84 15.64 28.44
CA ASN A 84 16.47 15.26 27.08
C ASN A 84 14.95 15.03 26.99
N MET A 85 14.28 15.81 26.15
CA MET A 85 12.82 15.82 26.03
C MET A 85 12.27 14.82 25.00
N ASN A 86 13.13 14.06 24.33
CA ASN A 86 12.72 12.98 23.45
C ASN A 86 12.56 11.68 24.24
N VAL A 87 11.38 11.49 24.82
CA VAL A 87 11.06 10.34 25.66
C VAL A 87 10.58 9.22 24.76
N THR A 88 11.21 8.06 24.83
CA THR A 88 10.93 6.87 24.00
C THR A 88 10.29 5.74 24.81
N ALA A 89 10.54 5.71 26.13
CA ALA A 89 10.05 4.68 27.02
C ALA A 89 9.67 5.26 28.39
N LEU A 90 8.62 4.70 29.00
CA LEU A 90 8.22 5.01 30.36
C LEU A 90 7.97 3.70 31.12
N ALA A 91 8.50 3.60 32.33
CA ALA A 91 8.24 2.50 33.24
C ALA A 91 7.85 3.03 34.63
N ILE A 92 6.88 2.39 35.26
CA ILE A 92 6.40 2.76 36.59
C ILE A 92 6.63 1.61 37.56
N ASP A 93 7.15 1.91 38.76
CA ASP A 93 7.25 0.93 39.83
C ASP A 93 5.82 0.51 40.25
N PRO A 94 5.44 -0.76 40.08
CA PRO A 94 4.09 -1.20 40.34
C PRO A 94 3.74 -1.29 41.83
N LEU A 95 4.73 -1.25 42.72
CA LEU A 95 4.54 -1.25 44.18
C LEU A 95 4.63 0.17 44.76
N ASN A 96 5.30 1.09 44.07
CA ASN A 96 5.40 2.49 44.46
C ASN A 96 5.31 3.43 43.23
N PRO A 97 4.09 3.79 42.78
CA PRO A 97 3.88 4.62 41.58
C PRO A 97 4.50 6.02 41.61
N ALA A 98 4.98 6.49 42.76
CA ALA A 98 5.80 7.71 42.82
C ALA A 98 7.17 7.53 42.13
N THR A 99 7.63 6.29 42.00
CA THR A 99 8.87 5.95 41.29
C THR A 99 8.59 5.66 39.82
N LEU A 100 9.17 6.49 38.95
CA LEU A 100 9.03 6.44 37.49
C LEU A 100 10.40 6.47 36.84
N TYR A 101 10.51 5.85 35.67
CA TYR A 101 11.69 5.87 34.84
C TYR A 101 11.32 6.30 33.42
N ALA A 102 12.11 7.21 32.85
CA ALA A 102 11.99 7.68 31.47
C ALA A 102 13.25 7.27 30.70
N GLY A 103 13.05 6.54 29.61
CA GLY A 103 14.08 6.29 28.62
C GLY A 103 14.01 7.39 27.57
N THR A 104 15.17 7.92 27.21
CA THR A 104 15.31 8.98 26.22
C THR A 104 16.32 8.56 25.15
N ALA A 105 16.24 9.20 23.99
CA ALA A 105 17.18 8.97 22.91
C ALA A 105 17.48 10.29 22.18
N PRO A 106 18.73 10.51 21.73
CA PRO A 106 19.05 11.67 20.91
C PRO A 106 18.34 11.58 19.55
N PHE A 107 18.10 12.74 18.93
CA PHE A 107 17.37 12.84 17.64
C PHE A 107 18.20 12.42 16.44
N ASP A 108 19.48 12.78 16.48
CA ASP A 108 20.51 12.33 15.57
C ASP A 108 21.75 11.96 16.39
N ALA A 109 22.64 11.16 15.82
CA ALA A 109 23.86 10.73 16.52
C ALA A 109 24.91 11.86 16.66
N GLU A 110 24.65 13.04 16.10
CA GLU A 110 25.61 14.15 16.00
C GLU A 110 25.33 15.30 16.98
N THR A 111 24.12 15.36 17.55
CA THR A 111 23.74 16.32 18.58
C THR A 111 24.09 15.81 19.97
N ASP A 112 24.78 16.63 20.76
CA ASP A 112 25.13 16.35 22.17
C ASP A 112 23.92 16.60 23.11
N ASP A 113 22.71 16.23 22.67
CA ASP A 113 21.44 16.42 23.39
C ASP A 113 21.33 15.49 24.64
N GLY A 114 22.42 14.78 24.96
CA GLY A 114 22.47 13.80 26.05
C GLY A 114 21.46 12.66 25.86
N GLY A 115 21.02 12.07 26.98
CA GLY A 115 19.98 11.05 26.99
C GLY A 115 20.14 10.03 28.11
N GLY A 116 19.71 8.80 27.83
CA GLY A 116 19.78 7.67 28.77
C GLY A 116 18.49 7.49 29.57
N VAL A 117 18.64 6.96 30.78
CA VAL A 117 17.56 6.70 31.72
C VAL A 117 17.51 7.79 32.79
N PHE A 118 16.34 8.35 32.98
CA PHE A 118 16.03 9.29 34.05
C PHE A 118 15.09 8.63 35.06
N ARG A 119 15.27 8.93 36.34
CA ARG A 119 14.44 8.42 37.43
C ARG A 119 13.80 9.58 38.20
N SER A 120 12.52 9.42 38.48
CA SER A 120 11.77 10.24 39.45
C SER A 120 11.36 9.35 40.63
N THR A 121 11.34 9.91 41.84
CA THR A 121 10.81 9.25 43.06
C THR A 121 9.62 9.98 43.68
N ASN A 122 9.13 11.02 43.02
CA ASN A 122 8.09 11.92 43.52
C ASN A 122 6.95 12.12 42.50
N GLY A 123 6.63 11.08 41.73
CA GLY A 123 5.50 11.06 40.81
C GLY A 123 5.68 11.96 39.58
N GLY A 124 6.93 12.19 39.18
CA GLY A 124 7.34 12.90 37.99
C GLY A 124 7.70 14.36 38.22
N MET A 125 7.59 14.86 39.46
CA MET A 125 7.88 16.27 39.74
C MET A 125 9.34 16.63 39.50
N ASN A 126 10.29 15.73 39.80
CA ASN A 126 11.70 15.93 39.50
C ASN A 126 12.34 14.64 38.98
N TRP A 127 13.21 14.78 37.99
CA TRP A 127 13.95 13.70 37.34
C TRP A 127 15.45 13.82 37.61
N THR A 128 16.13 12.67 37.68
CA THR A 128 17.59 12.59 37.83
C THR A 128 18.12 11.53 36.89
N ALA A 129 19.19 11.84 36.14
CA ALA A 129 19.85 10.86 35.28
C ALA A 129 20.47 9.72 36.11
N VAL A 130 20.26 8.48 35.68
CA VAL A 130 20.73 7.26 36.35
C VAL A 130 21.42 6.35 35.34
N ASN A 131 22.52 6.84 34.75
CA ASN A 131 23.16 6.25 33.57
C ASN A 131 24.46 5.48 33.86
N SER A 132 24.85 5.32 35.12
CA SER A 132 26.12 4.68 35.49
C SER A 132 26.19 3.24 34.96
N GLY A 133 27.17 2.94 34.10
CA GLY A 133 27.34 1.62 33.49
C GLY A 133 26.58 1.41 32.17
N LEU A 134 25.76 2.36 31.71
CA LEU A 134 25.27 2.38 30.33
C LEU A 134 26.38 2.90 29.42
N THR A 135 26.64 2.20 28.31
CA THR A 135 27.65 2.61 27.32
C THR A 135 27.06 3.39 26.15
N THR A 136 25.74 3.62 26.18
CA THR A 136 24.98 4.41 25.21
C THR A 136 23.93 5.21 25.96
N VAL A 137 23.50 6.32 25.37
CA VAL A 137 22.38 7.14 25.84
C VAL A 137 21.11 6.95 25.02
N PHE A 138 21.13 6.06 24.02
CA PHE A 138 19.97 5.72 23.21
C PHE A 138 19.16 4.60 23.88
N VAL A 139 18.09 4.97 24.60
CA VAL A 139 17.20 3.99 25.24
C VAL A 139 15.95 3.86 24.40
N SER A 140 15.66 2.67 23.90
CA SER A 140 14.49 2.41 23.05
C SER A 140 13.30 1.89 23.87
N THR A 141 13.57 1.14 24.94
CA THR A 141 12.52 0.50 25.75
C THR A 141 13.01 0.25 27.19
N LEU A 142 12.08 0.27 28.15
CA LEU A 142 12.35 0.04 29.57
C LEU A 142 11.27 -0.86 30.17
N THR A 143 11.67 -1.84 30.96
CA THR A 143 10.76 -2.70 31.72
C THR A 143 11.26 -2.97 33.14
N ILE A 144 10.31 -3.15 34.07
CA ILE A 144 10.57 -3.36 35.50
C ILE A 144 10.08 -4.75 35.89
N ASP A 145 10.88 -5.48 36.67
CA ASP A 145 10.42 -6.71 37.33
C ASP A 145 9.37 -6.34 38.38
N ARG A 146 8.12 -6.75 38.14
CA ARG A 146 6.99 -6.41 39.03
C ARG A 146 7.13 -6.99 40.43
N SER A 147 7.84 -8.11 40.59
CA SER A 147 8.08 -8.76 41.87
C SER A 147 9.27 -8.15 42.62
N LYS A 148 10.20 -7.52 41.89
CA LYS A 148 11.41 -6.88 42.42
C LYS A 148 11.65 -5.54 41.72
N PRO A 149 10.90 -4.47 42.05
CA PRO A 149 10.91 -3.23 41.27
C PRO A 149 12.24 -2.46 41.17
N LYS A 150 13.26 -2.85 41.95
CA LYS A 150 14.65 -2.38 41.77
C LYS A 150 15.38 -3.04 40.61
N THR A 151 14.83 -4.12 40.05
CA THR A 151 15.37 -4.80 38.88
C THR A 151 14.74 -4.23 37.63
N LEU A 152 15.55 -3.58 36.80
CA LEU A 152 15.14 -2.96 35.54
C LEU A 152 15.94 -3.53 34.39
N TYR A 153 15.35 -3.46 33.20
CA TYR A 153 16.01 -3.79 31.96
C TYR A 153 15.76 -2.69 30.93
N ALA A 154 16.84 -2.28 30.26
CA ALA A 154 16.82 -1.28 29.21
C ALA A 154 17.24 -1.93 27.90
N GLY A 155 16.41 -1.79 26.86
CA GLY A 155 16.81 -2.08 25.48
C GLY A 155 17.34 -0.81 24.83
N THR A 156 18.48 -0.93 24.18
CA THR A 156 19.24 0.18 23.58
C THR A 156 19.65 -0.17 22.15
N ASP A 157 20.33 0.75 21.48
CA ASP A 157 20.95 0.54 20.17
C ASP A 157 22.18 -0.39 20.22
N VAL A 158 22.77 -0.61 21.40
CA VAL A 158 23.94 -1.48 21.63
C VAL A 158 23.67 -2.67 22.56
N GLY A 159 22.40 -3.00 22.77
CA GLY A 159 21.95 -4.24 23.40
C GLY A 159 21.05 -4.03 24.60
N VAL A 160 20.99 -5.05 25.45
CA VAL A 160 20.19 -5.05 26.69
C VAL A 160 21.10 -4.77 27.88
N PHE A 161 20.68 -3.83 28.73
CA PHE A 161 21.30 -3.54 30.01
C PHE A 161 20.36 -3.90 31.14
N LYS A 162 20.94 -4.39 32.25
CA LYS A 162 20.21 -4.73 33.48
C LYS A 162 20.70 -3.86 34.63
N SER A 163 19.77 -3.37 35.44
CA SER A 163 20.03 -2.82 36.77
C SER A 163 19.35 -3.69 37.81
N ALA A 164 19.98 -3.86 38.97
CA ALA A 164 19.42 -4.56 40.14
C ALA A 164 19.17 -3.63 41.34
N ASP A 165 19.48 -2.34 41.20
CA ASP A 165 19.56 -1.34 42.27
C ASP A 165 18.76 -0.07 41.96
N GLY A 166 17.72 -0.18 41.14
CA GLY A 166 16.83 0.93 40.81
C GLY A 166 17.45 1.94 39.83
N GLY A 167 18.27 1.47 38.89
CA GLY A 167 18.96 2.28 37.88
C GLY A 167 20.28 2.89 38.36
N SER A 168 20.68 2.69 39.62
CA SER A 168 21.91 3.30 40.16
C SER A 168 23.16 2.79 39.45
N SER A 169 23.15 1.53 39.01
CA SER A 169 24.14 0.95 38.12
C SER A 169 23.52 0.00 37.09
N TRP A 170 24.15 -0.07 35.92
CA TRP A 170 23.74 -0.91 34.80
C TRP A 170 24.89 -1.84 34.36
N THR A 171 24.53 -3.01 33.87
CA THR A 171 25.47 -3.98 33.30
C THR A 171 24.90 -4.53 32.00
N ALA A 172 25.72 -4.57 30.95
CA ALA A 172 25.34 -5.18 29.68
C ALA A 172 25.13 -6.70 29.85
N ILE A 173 24.04 -7.21 29.30
CA ILE A 173 23.64 -8.62 29.40
C ILE A 173 23.36 -9.19 28.00
N ASN A 174 24.35 -9.07 27.12
CA ASN A 174 24.23 -9.34 25.68
C ASN A 174 24.66 -10.77 25.26
N GLY A 175 24.86 -11.69 26.21
CA GLY A 175 25.33 -13.04 25.91
C GLY A 175 24.41 -13.76 24.92
N GLY A 176 24.93 -14.17 23.76
CA GLY A 176 24.14 -14.85 22.72
C GLY A 176 23.30 -13.95 21.80
N LEU A 177 23.34 -12.62 21.97
CA LEU A 177 22.76 -11.68 21.01
C LEU A 177 23.70 -11.49 19.82
N THR A 178 23.20 -11.70 18.61
CA THR A 178 23.96 -11.53 17.35
C THR A 178 23.75 -10.16 16.70
N SER A 179 22.61 -9.52 16.98
CA SER A 179 22.33 -8.11 16.72
C SER A 179 21.94 -7.44 18.04
N VAL A 180 22.24 -6.15 18.16
CA VAL A 180 22.19 -5.42 19.42
C VAL A 180 21.17 -4.29 19.43
N GLU A 181 20.46 -4.03 18.33
CA GLU A 181 19.42 -3.01 18.32
C GLU A 181 18.12 -3.57 18.92
N VAL A 182 17.74 -3.11 20.11
CA VAL A 182 16.59 -3.65 20.86
C VAL A 182 15.44 -2.65 20.80
N TYR A 183 14.32 -3.02 20.18
CA TYR A 183 13.13 -2.16 20.07
C TYR A 183 12.05 -2.48 21.10
N ALA A 184 11.94 -3.74 21.51
CA ALA A 184 10.95 -4.18 22.49
C ALA A 184 11.59 -5.10 23.52
N LEU A 185 11.17 -4.99 24.78
CA LEU A 185 11.62 -5.86 25.85
C LEU A 185 10.48 -6.10 26.84
N THR A 186 10.22 -7.36 27.18
CA THR A 186 9.19 -7.72 28.16
C THR A 186 9.67 -8.86 29.05
N ILE A 187 9.21 -8.83 30.30
CA ILE A 187 9.48 -9.84 31.33
C ILE A 187 8.25 -10.73 31.45
N ASP A 188 8.44 -12.04 31.54
CA ASP A 188 7.36 -12.97 31.87
C ASP A 188 6.85 -12.69 33.30
N PRO A 189 5.56 -12.34 33.47
CA PRO A 189 5.01 -11.98 34.79
C PRO A 189 4.95 -13.15 35.77
N SER A 190 4.98 -14.40 35.28
CA SER A 190 4.95 -15.61 36.11
C SER A 190 6.36 -16.13 36.44
N ASN A 191 7.35 -15.79 35.62
CA ASN A 191 8.73 -16.19 35.81
C ASN A 191 9.69 -15.06 35.38
N PRO A 192 10.11 -14.19 36.32
CA PRO A 192 11.00 -13.08 36.00
C PRO A 192 12.40 -13.45 35.48
N ALA A 193 12.77 -14.74 35.50
CA ALA A 193 13.97 -15.21 34.81
C ALA A 193 13.79 -15.29 33.28
N THR A 194 12.55 -15.32 32.79
CA THR A 194 12.25 -15.36 31.37
C THR A 194 12.03 -13.95 30.81
N LEU A 195 12.79 -13.58 29.79
CA LEU A 195 12.66 -12.32 29.06
C LEU A 195 12.55 -12.56 27.56
N TYR A 196 11.84 -11.66 26.89
CA TYR A 196 11.73 -11.62 25.44
C TYR A 196 12.18 -10.25 24.94
N ALA A 197 13.05 -10.23 23.92
CA ALA A 197 13.45 -9.00 23.26
C ALA A 197 13.13 -9.07 21.76
N GLY A 198 12.65 -7.95 21.23
CA GLY A 198 12.43 -7.72 19.81
C GLY A 198 13.63 -6.98 19.25
N ILE A 199 14.29 -7.57 18.27
CA ILE A 199 15.58 -7.10 17.75
C ILE A 199 15.40 -6.50 16.35
N GLY A 200 16.10 -5.40 16.11
CA GLY A 200 16.26 -4.68 14.84
C GLY A 200 17.50 -5.12 14.07
N GLY A 201 17.54 -4.76 12.78
CA GLY A 201 18.58 -5.22 11.85
C GLY A 201 18.36 -6.66 11.39
N GLY A 202 18.67 -6.95 10.13
CA GLY A 202 18.38 -8.23 9.48
C GLY A 202 18.77 -9.46 10.32
N ASP A 203 17.90 -10.47 10.28
CA ASP A 203 18.08 -11.85 10.76
C ASP A 203 17.81 -12.21 12.25
N VAL A 204 17.32 -11.30 13.11
CA VAL A 204 17.27 -11.63 14.57
C VAL A 204 15.87 -11.70 15.20
N GLY A 205 14.84 -11.05 14.66
CA GLY A 205 13.44 -11.29 15.05
C GLY A 205 13.17 -11.18 16.56
N VAL A 206 12.68 -12.28 17.17
CA VAL A 206 12.50 -12.41 18.62
C VAL A 206 13.62 -13.27 19.22
N VAL A 207 14.20 -12.79 20.31
CA VAL A 207 15.12 -13.55 21.16
C VAL A 207 14.53 -13.75 22.55
N ARG A 208 14.89 -14.88 23.18
CA ARG A 208 14.42 -15.25 24.53
C ARG A 208 15.61 -15.54 25.43
N SER A 209 15.53 -15.06 26.67
CA SER A 209 16.38 -15.49 27.77
C SER A 209 15.54 -16.23 28.80
N THR A 210 16.09 -17.27 29.43
CA THR A 210 15.45 -18.02 30.54
C THR A 210 16.24 -17.95 31.84
N ASN A 211 17.28 -17.10 31.89
CA ASN A 211 18.22 -16.96 33.00
C ASN A 211 18.47 -15.48 33.35
N ALA A 212 17.38 -14.71 33.37
CA ALA A 212 17.35 -13.30 33.75
C ALA A 212 18.27 -12.39 32.93
N GLY A 213 18.51 -12.76 31.66
CA GLY A 213 19.31 -12.00 30.70
C GLY A 213 20.75 -12.51 30.51
N ALA A 214 21.21 -13.51 31.26
CA ALA A 214 22.60 -13.95 31.16
C ALA A 214 22.95 -14.55 29.79
N ASN A 215 22.02 -15.26 29.15
CA ASN A 215 22.14 -15.68 27.75
C ASN A 215 20.80 -15.57 27.02
N TRP A 216 20.88 -15.31 25.72
CA TRP A 216 19.77 -15.16 24.80
C TRP A 216 19.86 -16.19 23.66
N SER A 217 18.71 -16.64 23.18
CA SER A 217 18.60 -17.47 21.99
C SER A 217 17.50 -16.97 21.07
N ALA A 218 17.75 -17.01 19.76
CA ALA A 218 16.76 -16.67 18.76
C ALA A 218 15.63 -17.71 18.74
N ILE A 219 14.40 -17.24 18.65
CA ILE A 219 13.19 -18.07 18.66
C ILE A 219 12.27 -17.65 17.51
N ASN A 220 12.79 -17.70 16.28
CA ASN A 220 12.17 -17.10 15.09
C ASN A 220 11.32 -18.05 14.24
N SER A 221 11.10 -19.29 14.69
CA SER A 221 10.40 -20.29 13.88
C SER A 221 8.98 -19.84 13.55
N GLY A 222 8.68 -19.63 12.27
CA GLY A 222 7.37 -19.13 11.81
C GLY A 222 7.24 -17.60 11.70
N LEU A 223 8.28 -16.84 12.08
CA LEU A 223 8.38 -15.41 11.74
C LEU A 223 8.98 -15.23 10.33
N PRO A 224 8.60 -14.18 9.59
CA PRO A 224 9.18 -13.87 8.29
C PRO A 224 10.67 -13.52 8.40
N ALA A 225 11.46 -13.89 7.39
CA ALA A 225 12.84 -13.44 7.27
C ALA A 225 12.89 -11.90 7.25
N LEU A 226 13.85 -11.32 7.97
CA LEU A 226 14.06 -9.86 8.10
C LEU A 226 12.94 -9.09 8.84
N ALA A 227 12.04 -9.75 9.57
CA ALA A 227 11.02 -9.05 10.36
C ALA A 227 11.65 -8.36 11.58
N SER A 228 11.76 -7.03 11.57
CA SER A 228 12.05 -6.25 12.78
C SER A 228 10.87 -6.33 13.74
N VAL A 229 11.12 -6.68 15.00
CA VAL A 229 10.07 -6.81 16.01
C VAL A 229 10.03 -5.53 16.84
N LEU A 230 8.98 -4.74 16.64
CA LEU A 230 8.82 -3.42 17.23
C LEU A 230 7.99 -3.45 18.53
N ALA A 231 7.25 -4.52 18.77
CA ALA A 231 6.42 -4.67 19.97
C ALA A 231 6.34 -6.12 20.40
N LEU A 232 6.32 -6.34 21.71
CA LEU A 232 6.10 -7.64 22.33
C LEU A 232 5.05 -7.50 23.44
N ALA A 233 4.16 -8.49 23.54
CA ALA A 233 3.19 -8.57 24.62
C ALA A 233 3.01 -10.02 25.07
N ILE A 234 2.94 -10.24 26.38
CA ILE A 234 2.69 -11.55 26.98
C ILE A 234 1.27 -11.56 27.53
N ASP A 235 0.51 -12.61 27.25
CA ASP A 235 -0.77 -12.84 27.90
C ASP A 235 -0.53 -13.14 29.38
N ARG A 236 -0.97 -12.23 30.26
CA ARG A 236 -0.75 -12.38 31.71
C ARG A 236 -1.49 -13.56 32.32
N SER A 237 -2.59 -14.00 31.70
CA SER A 237 -3.38 -15.15 32.15
C SER A 237 -2.81 -16.47 31.63
N SER A 238 -2.06 -16.41 30.52
CA SER A 238 -1.42 -17.56 29.90
C SER A 238 -0.02 -17.17 29.39
N PRO A 239 1.01 -17.15 30.27
CA PRO A 239 2.36 -16.67 29.90
C PRO A 239 3.06 -17.51 28.83
N THR A 240 2.53 -18.68 28.47
CA THR A 240 2.96 -19.43 27.28
C THR A 240 2.56 -18.75 25.97
N THR A 241 1.62 -17.80 26.03
CA THR A 241 1.14 -17.03 24.89
C THR A 241 1.86 -15.69 24.78
N VAL A 242 2.59 -15.51 23.68
CA VAL A 242 3.35 -14.29 23.38
C VAL A 242 2.94 -13.75 22.02
N TYR A 243 2.81 -12.44 21.91
CA TYR A 243 2.52 -11.73 20.67
C TYR A 243 3.72 -10.90 20.24
N ALA A 244 4.03 -10.91 18.95
CA ALA A 244 5.08 -10.12 18.32
C ALA A 244 4.48 -9.23 17.22
N GLY A 245 4.63 -7.92 17.39
CA GLY A 245 4.31 -6.93 16.36
C GLY A 245 5.52 -6.68 15.49
N THR A 246 5.41 -7.01 14.20
CA THR A 246 6.51 -6.90 13.24
C THR A 246 6.37 -5.66 12.36
N PHE A 247 7.49 -5.09 11.94
CA PHE A 247 7.49 -4.04 10.92
C PHE A 247 7.05 -4.62 9.57
N GLY A 248 5.89 -4.19 9.09
CA GLY A 248 5.37 -4.54 7.76
C GLY A 248 4.73 -5.94 7.61
N ALA A 249 5.01 -6.91 8.49
CA ALA A 249 4.47 -8.28 8.35
C ALA A 249 3.30 -8.62 9.29
N GLY A 250 2.87 -7.70 10.14
CA GLY A 250 1.69 -7.84 11.01
C GLY A 250 2.00 -8.45 12.37
N ILE A 251 0.98 -9.06 13.00
CA ILE A 251 1.04 -9.59 14.36
C ILE A 251 1.11 -11.11 14.33
N PHE A 252 2.15 -11.64 14.96
CA PHE A 252 2.36 -13.07 15.16
C PHE A 252 2.06 -13.44 16.61
N LYS A 253 1.57 -14.66 16.80
CA LYS A 253 1.27 -15.25 18.10
C LYS A 253 2.00 -16.58 18.23
N SER A 254 2.62 -16.77 19.37
CA SER A 254 3.09 -18.05 19.86
C SER A 254 2.20 -18.47 21.03
N THR A 255 1.97 -19.77 21.19
CA THR A 255 1.30 -20.38 22.35
C THR A 255 2.21 -21.36 23.10
N ASP A 256 3.49 -21.39 22.74
CA ASP A 256 4.51 -22.34 23.21
C ASP A 256 5.78 -21.60 23.68
N THR A 257 5.59 -20.48 24.39
CA THR A 257 6.65 -19.62 24.94
C THR A 257 7.61 -19.04 23.91
N GLY A 258 7.12 -18.83 22.68
CA GLY A 258 7.89 -18.28 21.56
C GLY A 258 8.61 -19.32 20.71
N THR A 259 8.44 -20.63 20.97
CA THR A 259 9.15 -21.68 20.23
C THR A 259 8.69 -21.76 18.77
N SER A 260 7.41 -21.51 18.51
CA SER A 260 6.85 -21.35 17.17
C SER A 260 5.84 -20.21 17.11
N TRP A 261 5.80 -19.54 15.96
CA TRP A 261 4.95 -18.39 15.70
C TRP A 261 4.01 -18.68 14.54
N GLN A 262 2.77 -18.24 14.72
CA GLN A 262 1.76 -18.26 13.67
C GLN A 262 1.23 -16.85 13.47
N PRO A 263 0.94 -16.43 12.23
CA PRO A 263 0.22 -15.18 12.02
C PRO A 263 -1.13 -15.30 12.74
N THR A 264 -1.51 -14.27 13.50
CA THR A 264 -2.76 -14.27 14.27
C THR A 264 -4.02 -14.37 13.42
N GLY A 265 -3.90 -14.28 12.09
CA GLY A 265 -5.06 -14.13 11.22
C GLY A 265 -5.77 -12.78 11.39
N ALA A 266 -5.25 -11.89 12.26
CA ALA A 266 -5.53 -10.46 12.23
C ALA A 266 -4.88 -9.84 10.97
N SER A 267 -5.25 -10.38 9.82
CA SER A 267 -5.43 -9.57 8.64
C SER A 267 -6.43 -8.50 9.05
N VAL A 268 -6.15 -7.26 8.68
CA VAL A 268 -7.21 -6.27 8.49
C VAL A 268 -8.08 -6.83 7.36
N THR A 269 -8.98 -7.75 7.72
CA THR A 269 -9.97 -8.29 6.80
C THR A 269 -10.82 -7.09 6.41
N PRO A 270 -11.06 -6.85 5.11
CA PRO A 270 -11.96 -5.79 4.70
C PRO A 270 -13.29 -6.02 5.43
N SER A 271 -13.69 -5.04 6.24
CA SER A 271 -14.73 -5.12 7.27
C SER A 271 -16.16 -5.26 6.71
N SER A 272 -16.30 -5.60 5.43
CA SER A 272 -17.60 -5.80 4.78
C SER A 272 -17.45 -6.69 3.55
N GLN A 273 -18.14 -7.83 3.54
CA GLN A 273 -18.35 -8.63 2.34
C GLN A 273 -19.84 -8.62 1.98
N SER A 274 -20.15 -8.50 0.70
CA SER A 274 -21.49 -8.72 0.16
C SER A 274 -21.46 -9.95 -0.73
N SER A 275 -22.38 -10.89 -0.50
CA SER A 275 -22.57 -12.04 -1.39
C SER A 275 -23.32 -11.61 -2.65
N PHE A 276 -23.07 -12.33 -3.74
CA PHE A 276 -23.78 -12.13 -5.00
C PHE A 276 -24.05 -13.46 -5.71
N ALA A 277 -25.09 -13.47 -6.54
CA ALA A 277 -25.39 -14.56 -7.44
C ALA A 277 -25.70 -13.99 -8.83
N ILE A 278 -25.12 -14.60 -9.87
CA ILE A 278 -25.37 -14.24 -11.26
C ILE A 278 -26.08 -15.43 -11.89
N SER A 279 -27.29 -15.21 -12.39
CA SER A 279 -28.03 -16.24 -13.14
C SER A 279 -27.26 -16.60 -14.41
N ASN A 280 -27.47 -17.82 -14.93
CA ASN A 280 -26.86 -18.24 -16.19
C ASN A 280 -27.13 -17.21 -17.30
N ARG A 281 -26.07 -16.73 -17.98
CA ARG A 281 -26.11 -15.66 -18.99
C ARG A 281 -26.70 -14.33 -18.50
N GLY A 282 -26.77 -14.12 -17.19
CA GLY A 282 -27.24 -12.91 -16.55
C GLY A 282 -26.13 -11.91 -16.25
N GLY A 283 -26.53 -10.81 -15.61
CA GLY A 283 -25.63 -9.79 -15.08
C GLY A 283 -26.22 -9.19 -13.80
N VAL A 284 -25.40 -8.49 -13.04
CA VAL A 284 -25.80 -7.86 -11.79
C VAL A 284 -25.05 -6.53 -11.65
N SER A 285 -25.67 -5.56 -10.99
CA SER A 285 -25.07 -4.25 -10.74
C SER A 285 -25.40 -3.78 -9.33
N TRP A 286 -24.45 -3.09 -8.72
CA TRP A 286 -24.64 -2.38 -7.46
C TRP A 286 -24.19 -0.95 -7.63
N THR A 287 -24.77 -0.06 -6.85
CA THR A 287 -24.44 1.36 -6.87
C THR A 287 -24.34 1.83 -5.43
N SER A 288 -23.24 2.51 -5.09
CA SER A 288 -23.12 3.15 -3.80
C SER A 288 -24.11 4.32 -3.69
N SER A 289 -24.60 4.61 -2.48
CA SER A 289 -25.55 5.71 -2.28
C SER A 289 -24.91 7.09 -2.46
N GLY A 290 -23.56 7.18 -2.40
CA GLY A 290 -22.83 8.44 -2.50
C GLY A 290 -23.16 9.45 -1.39
N SER A 291 -23.71 8.98 -0.26
CA SER A 291 -24.25 9.83 0.82
C SER A 291 -23.22 10.20 1.90
N SER A 292 -22.00 9.65 1.84
CA SER A 292 -20.93 9.97 2.78
C SER A 292 -20.49 11.43 2.63
N ALA A 293 -20.32 12.14 3.74
CA ALA A 293 -19.82 13.52 3.75
C ALA A 293 -18.36 13.62 3.26
N SER A 294 -17.59 12.54 3.37
CA SER A 294 -16.22 12.43 2.87
C SER A 294 -16.08 11.31 1.85
N THR A 295 -15.13 11.48 0.92
CA THR A 295 -14.77 10.45 -0.05
C THR A 295 -14.09 9.28 0.65
N ASN A 296 -14.69 8.09 0.57
CA ASN A 296 -14.05 6.85 0.99
C ASN A 296 -13.25 6.26 -0.17
N VAL A 297 -11.98 5.99 0.07
CA VAL A 297 -11.06 5.48 -0.95
C VAL A 297 -10.62 4.06 -0.56
N GLY A 298 -10.91 3.10 -1.42
CA GLY A 298 -10.65 1.67 -1.19
C GLY A 298 -10.59 0.89 -2.50
N PHE A 299 -10.30 -0.40 -2.42
CA PHE A 299 -10.47 -1.35 -3.51
C PHE A 299 -11.43 -2.46 -3.10
N ALA A 300 -12.03 -3.10 -4.09
CA ALA A 300 -12.87 -4.28 -3.88
C ALA A 300 -12.22 -5.49 -4.54
N ARG A 301 -12.41 -6.67 -3.93
CA ARG A 301 -12.06 -7.96 -4.51
C ARG A 301 -13.32 -8.69 -4.94
N ILE A 302 -13.31 -9.27 -6.14
CA ILE A 302 -14.36 -10.19 -6.59
C ILE A 302 -13.83 -11.59 -6.34
N GLN A 303 -14.37 -12.25 -5.30
CA GLN A 303 -13.99 -13.61 -4.94
C GLN A 303 -15.15 -14.55 -5.29
N PRO A 304 -15.06 -15.34 -6.38
CA PRO A 304 -16.04 -16.39 -6.61
C PRO A 304 -15.89 -17.50 -5.55
N ASN A 305 -17.02 -18.15 -5.22
CA ASN A 305 -17.01 -19.36 -4.40
C ASN A 305 -16.17 -20.46 -5.09
N PRO A 306 -15.58 -21.40 -4.32
CA PRO A 306 -14.86 -22.54 -4.89
C PRO A 306 -15.66 -23.24 -5.99
N GLY A 307 -15.03 -23.47 -7.14
CA GLY A 307 -15.67 -24.10 -8.31
C GLY A 307 -16.38 -23.15 -9.28
N ASN A 308 -16.56 -21.86 -8.92
CA ASN A 308 -17.14 -20.85 -9.81
C ASN A 308 -16.08 -20.04 -10.55
N THR A 309 -16.44 -19.53 -11.73
CA THR A 309 -15.59 -18.63 -12.51
C THR A 309 -15.76 -17.18 -12.08
N THR A 310 -14.68 -16.39 -12.14
CA THR A 310 -14.75 -14.95 -11.90
C THR A 310 -15.52 -14.27 -13.04
N PRO A 311 -16.55 -13.45 -12.75
CA PRO A 311 -17.27 -12.72 -13.78
C PRO A 311 -16.41 -11.62 -14.39
N ALA A 312 -16.63 -11.33 -15.67
CA ALA A 312 -16.16 -10.06 -16.24
C ALA A 312 -16.95 -8.91 -15.61
N GLY A 313 -16.26 -7.81 -15.28
CA GLY A 313 -16.88 -6.69 -14.58
C GLY A 313 -16.28 -5.34 -14.97
N VAL A 314 -17.07 -4.30 -14.72
CA VAL A 314 -16.69 -2.90 -14.88
C VAL A 314 -17.24 -2.11 -13.71
N ALA A 315 -16.43 -1.28 -13.08
CA ALA A 315 -16.86 -0.25 -12.15
C ALA A 315 -17.17 1.03 -12.94
N ILE A 316 -18.15 1.81 -12.50
CA ILE A 316 -18.45 3.12 -13.09
C ILE A 316 -18.20 4.18 -12.04
N PHE A 317 -17.25 5.07 -12.29
CA PHE A 317 -16.94 6.20 -11.41
C PHE A 317 -17.71 7.42 -11.89
N GLY A 318 -18.53 8.01 -11.03
CA GLY A 318 -19.20 9.28 -11.29
C GLY A 318 -18.71 10.35 -10.32
N PHE A 319 -18.14 11.43 -10.84
CA PHE A 319 -17.78 12.61 -10.06
C PHE A 319 -18.90 13.64 -10.14
N ARG A 320 -19.46 14.01 -8.98
CA ARG A 320 -20.52 15.02 -8.87
C ARG A 320 -20.05 16.21 -8.05
N GLN A 321 -20.44 17.41 -8.47
CA GLN A 321 -20.22 18.64 -7.74
C GLN A 321 -21.56 19.38 -7.64
N ASN A 322 -21.95 19.76 -6.41
CA ASN A 322 -23.28 20.33 -6.14
C ASN A 322 -24.43 19.47 -6.72
N HIS A 323 -24.33 18.14 -6.56
CA HIS A 323 -25.23 17.13 -7.13
C HIS A 323 -25.28 17.02 -8.66
N VAL A 324 -24.52 17.84 -9.40
CA VAL A 324 -24.41 17.77 -10.86
C VAL A 324 -23.29 16.80 -11.26
N LEU A 325 -23.57 15.87 -12.17
CA LEU A 325 -22.54 14.98 -12.72
C LEU A 325 -21.59 15.77 -13.62
N VAL A 326 -20.32 15.81 -13.23
CA VAL A 326 -19.25 16.52 -13.94
C VAL A 326 -18.51 15.57 -14.87
N SER A 327 -18.17 14.37 -14.39
CA SER A 327 -17.48 13.36 -15.19
C SER A 327 -17.91 11.96 -14.79
N GLU A 328 -17.94 11.05 -15.76
CA GLU A 328 -18.20 9.62 -15.53
C GLU A 328 -17.26 8.78 -16.41
N THR A 329 -16.69 7.72 -15.86
CA THR A 329 -15.84 6.79 -16.62
C THR A 329 -16.04 5.34 -16.16
N GLY A 330 -15.96 4.42 -17.11
CA GLY A 330 -16.00 2.98 -16.86
C GLY A 330 -14.60 2.42 -16.68
N VAL A 331 -14.39 1.64 -15.62
CA VAL A 331 -13.12 1.02 -15.24
C VAL A 331 -13.26 -0.49 -15.22
N PRO A 332 -12.63 -1.22 -16.15
CA PRO A 332 -12.72 -2.68 -16.17
C PRO A 332 -12.08 -3.27 -14.91
N ALA A 333 -12.62 -4.39 -14.43
CA ALA A 333 -11.99 -5.16 -13.36
C ALA A 333 -10.61 -5.65 -13.84
N SER A 334 -9.56 -5.28 -13.13
CA SER A 334 -8.18 -5.64 -13.46
C SER A 334 -7.84 -7.03 -12.93
N LEU A 335 -7.26 -7.89 -13.76
CA LEU A 335 -6.58 -9.10 -13.27
C LEU A 335 -5.29 -8.68 -12.54
N PRO A 336 -4.98 -9.25 -11.36
CA PRO A 336 -3.73 -8.96 -10.68
C PRO A 336 -2.52 -9.36 -11.53
N LEU A 337 -1.55 -8.45 -11.66
CA LEU A 337 -0.38 -8.63 -12.50
C LEU A 337 0.90 -8.28 -11.75
N ARG A 338 2.02 -8.87 -12.18
CA ARG A 338 3.35 -8.68 -11.55
C ARG A 338 4.20 -7.63 -12.25
N SER A 339 3.91 -7.32 -13.51
CA SER A 339 4.66 -6.33 -14.27
C SER A 339 3.77 -5.68 -15.29
N GLY A 340 3.77 -4.35 -15.32
CA GLY A 340 2.89 -3.59 -16.17
C GLY A 340 3.54 -2.35 -16.77
N ARG A 341 3.00 -1.89 -17.90
CA ARG A 341 3.36 -0.61 -18.53
C ARG A 341 2.10 0.17 -18.92
N ILE A 342 2.15 1.48 -18.71
CA ILE A 342 1.10 2.42 -19.11
C ILE A 342 1.68 3.62 -19.87
N TYR A 343 0.85 4.26 -20.68
CA TYR A 343 1.12 5.59 -21.22
C TYR A 343 1.02 6.64 -20.10
N VAL A 344 1.88 7.64 -20.15
CA VAL A 344 1.89 8.76 -19.21
C VAL A 344 1.94 10.07 -19.98
N GLU A 345 1.11 11.00 -19.55
CA GLU A 345 1.14 12.41 -19.92
C GLU A 345 0.87 13.26 -18.67
N THR A 346 1.80 14.17 -18.36
CA THR A 346 1.67 15.23 -17.36
C THR A 346 2.04 16.54 -18.04
N ASN A 347 1.05 17.35 -18.40
CA ASN A 347 1.29 18.57 -19.16
C ASN A 347 0.13 19.55 -18.98
N GLY A 348 0.17 20.33 -17.89
CA GLY A 348 -0.83 21.35 -17.56
C GLY A 348 -2.22 20.74 -17.39
N PRO A 349 -3.14 20.87 -18.36
CA PRO A 349 -4.49 20.32 -18.24
C PRO A 349 -4.58 18.80 -18.18
N VAL A 350 -3.50 18.05 -18.43
CA VAL A 350 -3.50 16.58 -18.46
C VAL A 350 -2.63 16.04 -17.34
N GLU A 351 -3.18 15.11 -16.56
CA GLU A 351 -2.46 14.38 -15.52
C GLU A 351 -2.81 12.90 -15.60
N THR A 352 -1.80 12.04 -15.43
CA THR A 352 -2.01 10.58 -15.44
C THR A 352 -2.09 10.08 -14.01
N GLY A 353 -3.24 9.52 -13.65
CA GLY A 353 -3.48 8.86 -12.37
C GLY A 353 -3.21 7.36 -12.43
N LEU A 354 -2.70 6.82 -11.33
CA LEU A 354 -2.46 5.38 -11.15
C LEU A 354 -3.06 4.94 -9.81
N ALA A 355 -3.82 3.85 -9.85
CA ALA A 355 -4.24 3.14 -8.65
C ALA A 355 -3.71 1.70 -8.68
N MET A 356 -3.08 1.27 -7.59
CA MET A 356 -2.62 -0.10 -7.39
C MET A 356 -3.18 -0.65 -6.08
N ALA A 357 -3.76 -1.85 -6.14
CA ALA A 357 -4.27 -2.58 -4.98
C ALA A 357 -3.46 -3.84 -4.75
N ASN A 358 -3.05 -4.07 -3.51
CA ASN A 358 -2.42 -5.31 -3.06
C ASN A 358 -3.46 -6.20 -2.38
N PRO A 359 -4.07 -7.17 -3.09
CA PRO A 359 -5.05 -8.08 -2.50
C PRO A 359 -4.42 -9.17 -1.64
N ASN A 360 -3.09 -9.22 -1.54
CA ASN A 360 -2.36 -10.28 -0.84
C ASN A 360 -2.21 -9.96 0.65
N ASN A 361 -1.91 -11.00 1.43
CA ASN A 361 -1.63 -10.91 2.86
C ASN A 361 -0.15 -10.61 3.20
N VAL A 362 0.65 -10.26 2.20
CA VAL A 362 2.06 -9.83 2.34
C VAL A 362 2.26 -8.49 1.64
N VAL A 363 3.30 -7.75 2.04
CA VAL A 363 3.63 -6.46 1.42
C VAL A 363 4.01 -6.65 -0.05
N ALA A 364 3.41 -5.83 -0.92
CA ALA A 364 3.82 -5.70 -2.31
C ALA A 364 4.94 -4.66 -2.43
N MET A 365 6.11 -5.09 -2.86
CA MET A 365 7.24 -4.23 -3.20
C MET A 365 7.16 -3.91 -4.69
N ILE A 366 6.95 -2.63 -5.01
CA ILE A 366 6.81 -2.11 -6.36
C ILE A 366 8.10 -1.42 -6.75
N ASN A 367 8.77 -1.91 -7.80
CA ASN A 367 9.87 -1.19 -8.44
C ASN A 367 9.34 -0.55 -9.71
N PHE A 368 9.67 0.71 -9.97
CA PHE A 368 9.16 1.42 -11.13
C PHE A 368 10.20 2.34 -11.76
N PHE A 369 9.95 2.72 -13.01
CA PHE A 369 10.71 3.72 -13.75
C PHE A 369 9.84 4.36 -14.85
N PHE A 370 10.22 5.55 -15.27
CA PHE A 370 9.62 6.24 -16.42
C PHE A 370 10.52 6.05 -17.65
N THR A 371 9.96 5.98 -18.85
CA THR A 371 10.74 5.99 -20.10
C THR A 371 10.19 7.09 -20.99
N ASP A 372 11.04 8.03 -21.42
CA ASP A 372 10.63 9.13 -22.30
C ASP A 372 10.35 8.66 -23.74
N THR A 373 9.92 9.57 -24.61
CA THR A 373 9.66 9.26 -26.03
C THR A 373 10.93 8.94 -26.84
N ALA A 374 12.11 9.26 -26.32
CA ALA A 374 13.40 8.94 -26.96
C ALA A 374 13.94 7.57 -26.55
N GLY A 375 13.35 6.92 -25.55
CA GLY A 375 13.75 5.60 -25.05
C GLY A 375 14.69 5.65 -23.85
N ASN A 376 14.92 6.82 -23.28
CA ASN A 376 15.74 6.96 -22.07
C ASN A 376 14.88 6.64 -20.85
N ASP A 377 15.39 5.76 -19.99
CA ASP A 377 14.78 5.55 -18.68
C ASP A 377 15.14 6.74 -17.78
N LEU A 378 14.10 7.39 -17.28
CA LEU A 378 14.17 8.51 -16.36
C LEU A 378 13.56 8.08 -15.04
N LYS A 379 13.98 8.73 -13.95
CA LYS A 379 13.42 8.64 -12.60
C LYS A 379 12.87 7.26 -12.23
N SER A 380 13.68 6.45 -11.58
CA SER A 380 13.24 5.18 -11.01
C SER A 380 13.00 5.32 -9.51
N GLY A 381 12.29 4.35 -8.94
CA GLY A 381 12.04 4.31 -7.52
C GLY A 381 11.46 2.98 -7.09
N THR A 382 11.35 2.84 -5.77
CA THR A 382 10.66 1.73 -5.14
C THR A 382 9.62 2.27 -4.18
N THR A 383 8.50 1.58 -4.07
CA THR A 383 7.48 1.87 -3.06
C THR A 383 6.88 0.57 -2.58
N THR A 384 6.28 0.57 -1.40
CA THR A 384 5.55 -0.58 -0.88
C THR A 384 4.06 -0.30 -0.83
N ILE A 385 3.27 -1.35 -1.01
CA ILE A 385 1.84 -1.36 -0.71
C ILE A 385 1.65 -2.44 0.35
N VAL A 386 1.23 -2.04 1.54
CA VAL A 386 1.00 -2.97 2.66
C VAL A 386 0.03 -4.09 2.27
N ALA A 387 0.07 -5.20 3.00
CA ALA A 387 -0.90 -6.29 2.83
C ALA A 387 -2.34 -5.76 2.89
N ASN A 388 -3.20 -6.19 1.96
CA ASN A 388 -4.57 -5.69 1.78
C ASN A 388 -4.67 -4.16 1.63
N GLY A 389 -3.59 -3.49 1.24
CA GLY A 389 -3.52 -2.04 1.06
C GLY A 389 -3.71 -1.61 -0.39
N GLN A 390 -3.72 -0.30 -0.60
CA GLN A 390 -3.69 0.29 -1.94
C GLN A 390 -2.98 1.64 -1.95
N VAL A 391 -2.64 2.10 -3.15
CA VAL A 391 -2.21 3.47 -3.45
C VAL A 391 -3.01 3.98 -4.64
N ALA A 392 -3.44 5.24 -4.61
CA ALA A 392 -4.10 5.92 -5.72
C ALA A 392 -3.64 7.38 -5.76
N ARG A 393 -2.83 7.73 -6.76
CA ARG A 393 -2.13 9.02 -6.87
C ARG A 393 -1.99 9.45 -8.32
N PHE A 394 -1.81 10.74 -8.55
CA PHE A 394 -1.24 11.18 -9.82
C PHE A 394 0.23 10.79 -9.87
N LEU A 395 0.73 10.45 -11.06
CA LEU A 395 2.07 9.90 -11.21
C LEU A 395 3.17 10.90 -10.87
N ASP A 396 2.88 12.18 -10.84
CA ASP A 396 3.75 13.27 -10.41
C ASP A 396 3.74 13.51 -8.89
N GLU A 397 2.81 12.91 -8.15
CA GLU A 397 2.76 12.95 -6.69
C GLU A 397 3.59 11.82 -6.05
N ALA A 398 3.94 11.99 -4.77
CA ALA A 398 4.52 10.91 -3.98
C ALA A 398 3.58 9.69 -3.89
N PRO A 399 4.09 8.44 -3.99
CA PRO A 399 5.51 8.07 -3.97
C PRO A 399 6.20 8.07 -5.34
N PHE A 400 5.47 8.25 -6.44
CA PHE A 400 6.01 8.11 -7.80
C PHE A 400 6.86 9.32 -8.22
N ASN A 401 6.43 10.52 -7.84
CA ASN A 401 7.10 11.79 -8.07
C ASN A 401 7.54 11.99 -9.54
N GLY A 402 6.78 11.50 -10.51
CA GLY A 402 7.11 11.53 -11.93
C GLY A 402 7.48 12.92 -12.48
N PRO A 403 8.21 12.99 -13.61
CA PRO A 403 8.62 14.28 -14.18
C PRO A 403 7.42 15.13 -14.62
N ILE A 404 7.60 16.46 -14.62
CA ILE A 404 6.63 17.44 -15.13
C ILE A 404 7.37 18.53 -15.92
N PRO A 405 6.97 18.85 -17.16
CA PRO A 405 6.04 18.10 -17.97
C PRO A 405 6.64 16.76 -18.43
N PHE A 406 5.81 15.77 -18.70
CA PHE A 406 6.26 14.45 -19.18
C PHE A 406 5.31 13.84 -20.20
N GLN A 407 5.91 13.15 -21.17
CA GLN A 407 5.22 12.24 -22.08
C GLN A 407 6.11 11.01 -22.27
N GLY A 408 5.53 9.83 -22.11
CA GLY A 408 6.27 8.58 -22.22
C GLY A 408 5.50 7.42 -21.61
N THR A 409 6.21 6.54 -20.93
CA THR A 409 5.62 5.38 -20.24
C THR A 409 6.04 5.32 -18.79
N PHE A 410 5.20 4.68 -17.98
CA PHE A 410 5.54 4.23 -16.62
C PHE A 410 5.51 2.72 -16.63
N SER A 411 6.61 2.11 -16.19
CA SER A 411 6.77 0.66 -16.07
C SER A 411 6.95 0.30 -14.61
N PHE A 412 6.36 -0.82 -14.18
CA PHE A 412 6.56 -1.33 -12.83
C PHE A 412 6.69 -2.85 -12.79
N THR A 413 7.32 -3.35 -11.73
CA THR A 413 7.34 -4.76 -11.32
C THR A 413 6.92 -4.88 -9.86
N SER A 414 6.37 -6.03 -9.48
CA SER A 414 5.90 -6.34 -8.13
C SER A 414 6.28 -7.76 -7.70
N ASN A 415 6.74 -7.90 -6.46
CA ASN A 415 7.04 -9.20 -5.84
C ASN A 415 5.80 -10.09 -5.60
N VAL A 416 4.59 -9.52 -5.63
CA VAL A 416 3.29 -10.23 -5.61
C VAL A 416 2.32 -9.64 -6.64
N PRO A 417 1.34 -10.39 -7.15
CA PRO A 417 0.38 -9.84 -8.13
C PRO A 417 -0.46 -8.71 -7.52
N VAL A 418 -0.56 -7.57 -8.21
CA VAL A 418 -1.34 -6.40 -7.79
C VAL A 418 -2.38 -6.02 -8.84
N GLY A 419 -3.56 -5.58 -8.41
CA GLY A 419 -4.57 -5.03 -9.32
C GLY A 419 -4.23 -3.58 -9.66
N VAL A 420 -4.31 -3.19 -10.94
CA VAL A 420 -3.85 -1.86 -11.39
C VAL A 420 -4.85 -1.23 -12.34
N ILE A 421 -5.11 0.06 -12.11
CA ILE A 421 -5.93 0.94 -12.96
C ILE A 421 -5.10 2.18 -13.29
N ALA A 422 -5.16 2.60 -14.55
CA ALA A 422 -4.63 3.89 -14.97
C ALA A 422 -5.76 4.79 -15.50
N LEU A 423 -5.71 6.06 -15.13
CA LEU A 423 -6.66 7.08 -15.54
C LEU A 423 -5.92 8.24 -16.18
N ARG A 424 -6.55 8.87 -17.17
CA ARG A 424 -6.17 10.18 -17.67
C ARG A 424 -7.16 11.19 -17.13
N GLY A 425 -6.67 12.09 -16.30
CA GLY A 425 -7.35 13.31 -15.87
C GLY A 425 -7.17 14.41 -16.91
N PHE A 426 -8.23 15.17 -17.16
CA PHE A 426 -8.20 16.32 -18.05
C PHE A 426 -9.04 17.47 -17.50
N ALA A 427 -8.40 18.57 -17.11
CA ALA A 427 -9.08 19.81 -16.78
C ALA A 427 -9.47 20.53 -18.08
N ASN A 428 -10.78 20.69 -18.31
CA ASN A 428 -11.26 21.40 -19.50
C ASN A 428 -11.17 22.93 -19.32
N GLN A 429 -11.52 23.68 -20.37
CA GLN A 429 -11.46 25.14 -20.38
C GLN A 429 -12.44 25.82 -19.39
N ARG A 430 -13.39 25.07 -18.82
CA ARG A 430 -14.27 25.53 -17.74
C ARG A 430 -13.74 25.17 -16.34
N GLY A 431 -12.55 24.57 -16.25
CA GLY A 431 -11.97 24.09 -14.99
C GLY A 431 -12.62 22.80 -14.46
N GLU A 432 -13.43 22.11 -15.26
CA GLU A 432 -14.03 20.83 -14.86
C GLU A 432 -13.06 19.68 -15.11
N PHE A 433 -12.95 18.78 -14.15
CA PHE A 433 -12.11 17.59 -14.25
C PHE A 433 -12.85 16.45 -14.98
N LEU A 434 -12.31 16.05 -16.12
CA LEU A 434 -12.79 14.92 -16.93
C LEU A 434 -11.86 13.72 -16.75
N MET A 435 -12.42 12.52 -16.71
CA MET A 435 -11.67 11.28 -16.55
C MET A 435 -11.90 10.32 -17.72
N SER A 436 -10.85 9.63 -18.14
CA SER A 436 -10.93 8.46 -19.03
C SER A 436 -9.97 7.37 -18.58
N THR A 437 -10.29 6.11 -18.83
CA THR A 437 -9.36 5.01 -18.53
C THR A 437 -8.24 4.90 -19.55
N LEU A 438 -7.07 4.50 -19.07
CA LEU A 438 -5.93 4.09 -19.87
C LEU A 438 -5.71 2.59 -19.72
N PRO A 439 -5.30 1.88 -20.79
CA PRO A 439 -4.97 0.47 -20.70
C PRO A 439 -3.72 0.25 -19.85
N VAL A 440 -3.75 -0.81 -19.04
CA VAL A 440 -2.57 -1.34 -18.33
C VAL A 440 -2.09 -2.57 -19.08
N ILE A 441 -0.88 -2.51 -19.63
CA ILE A 441 -0.32 -3.57 -20.46
C ILE A 441 0.49 -4.51 -19.58
N ASP A 442 0.12 -5.80 -19.53
CA ASP A 442 0.94 -6.85 -18.91
C ASP A 442 2.17 -7.12 -19.77
N THR A 443 3.35 -6.77 -19.25
CA THR A 443 4.62 -6.92 -19.99
C THR A 443 5.19 -8.33 -19.90
N THR A 444 4.57 -9.24 -19.15
CA THR A 444 4.93 -10.66 -19.12
C THR A 444 4.18 -11.48 -20.18
N ALA A 445 3.04 -10.96 -20.65
CA ALA A 445 2.30 -11.55 -21.74
C ALA A 445 2.99 -11.29 -23.10
N PRO A 446 2.99 -12.26 -24.02
CA PRO A 446 3.48 -12.03 -25.37
C PRO A 446 2.65 -10.93 -26.05
N PRO A 447 3.29 -10.02 -26.82
CA PRO A 447 2.57 -8.98 -27.54
C PRO A 447 1.59 -9.60 -28.53
N ALA A 448 0.44 -8.94 -28.71
CA ALA A 448 -0.57 -9.39 -29.66
C ALA A 448 0.01 -9.38 -31.09
N ASN A 449 -0.11 -10.52 -31.79
CA ASN A 449 0.29 -10.64 -33.19
C ASN A 449 -0.90 -10.30 -34.10
N GLY A 450 -0.68 -9.40 -35.07
CA GLY A 450 -1.67 -9.06 -36.10
C GLY A 450 -2.29 -7.68 -35.96
N THR A 451 -3.28 -7.41 -36.82
CA THR A 451 -3.95 -6.10 -36.89
C THR A 451 -4.87 -5.89 -35.70
N GLN A 452 -4.71 -4.76 -35.00
CA GLN A 452 -5.67 -4.30 -33.99
C GLN A 452 -6.67 -3.32 -34.60
N VAL A 453 -7.88 -3.28 -34.08
CA VAL A 453 -8.96 -2.42 -34.58
C VAL A 453 -9.46 -1.53 -33.46
N VAL A 454 -9.48 -0.22 -33.70
CA VAL A 454 -10.24 0.72 -32.89
C VAL A 454 -11.54 0.99 -33.64
N PRO A 455 -12.68 0.53 -33.11
CA PRO A 455 -13.93 0.45 -33.87
C PRO A 455 -14.57 1.82 -34.15
N HIS A 456 -14.07 2.89 -33.52
CA HIS A 456 -14.58 4.24 -33.73
C HIS A 456 -13.51 5.32 -33.63
N TYR A 457 -13.55 6.29 -34.54
CA TYR A 457 -12.92 7.59 -34.40
C TYR A 457 -13.86 8.69 -34.91
N ALA A 458 -13.60 9.92 -34.50
CA ALA A 458 -14.26 11.11 -35.01
C ALA A 458 -13.23 12.22 -35.23
N ASP A 459 -13.33 12.90 -36.37
CA ASP A 459 -12.48 14.04 -36.72
C ASP A 459 -13.33 15.14 -37.34
N GLY A 460 -13.20 16.35 -36.83
CA GLY A 460 -13.82 17.54 -37.37
C GLY A 460 -15.19 17.93 -36.84
N GLY A 461 -15.61 19.16 -37.11
CA GLY A 461 -16.81 19.77 -36.51
C GLY A 461 -16.72 19.87 -34.98
N GLY A 462 -15.52 20.16 -34.46
CA GLY A 462 -15.21 20.22 -33.03
C GLY A 462 -14.71 18.91 -32.41
N TRP A 463 -14.64 17.82 -33.18
CA TRP A 463 -14.10 16.53 -32.74
C TRP A 463 -12.64 16.36 -33.13
N THR A 464 -11.85 15.75 -32.26
CA THR A 464 -10.52 15.23 -32.57
C THR A 464 -10.38 13.83 -31.97
N THR A 465 -9.49 13.02 -32.54
CA THR A 465 -9.13 11.70 -32.00
C THR A 465 -7.64 11.67 -31.67
N GLN A 466 -7.31 11.22 -30.46
CA GLN A 466 -5.95 10.89 -30.05
C GLN A 466 -5.75 9.37 -30.09
N ILE A 467 -4.64 8.93 -30.66
CA ILE A 467 -4.27 7.53 -30.79
C ILE A 467 -2.96 7.35 -30.05
N LEU A 468 -3.00 6.55 -28.99
CA LEU A 468 -1.87 6.30 -28.10
C LEU A 468 -1.35 4.90 -28.35
N LEU A 469 -0.16 4.79 -28.93
CA LEU A 469 0.53 3.53 -29.15
C LEU A 469 1.62 3.38 -28.09
N VAL A 470 1.66 2.26 -27.40
CA VAL A 470 2.67 1.96 -26.36
C VAL A 470 3.39 0.69 -26.76
N ASN A 471 4.72 0.69 -26.69
CA ASN A 471 5.54 -0.48 -26.96
C ASN A 471 5.84 -1.23 -25.65
N PRO A 472 5.26 -2.43 -25.42
CA PRO A 472 5.54 -3.21 -24.23
C PRO A 472 6.87 -3.96 -24.27
N THR A 473 7.53 -4.07 -25.43
CA THR A 473 8.73 -4.90 -25.60
C THR A 473 10.03 -4.11 -25.54
N SER A 474 11.13 -4.85 -25.58
CA SER A 474 12.50 -4.33 -25.70
C SER A 474 12.94 -4.19 -27.16
N THR A 475 12.03 -4.29 -28.13
CA THR A 475 12.33 -4.25 -29.57
C THR A 475 11.53 -3.15 -30.26
N LEU A 476 12.07 -2.55 -31.31
CA LEU A 476 11.37 -1.53 -32.08
C LEU A 476 10.08 -2.10 -32.70
N MET A 477 8.96 -1.37 -32.58
CA MET A 477 7.70 -1.70 -33.24
C MET A 477 7.39 -0.69 -34.34
N THR A 478 7.19 -1.18 -35.57
CA THR A 478 6.80 -0.34 -36.71
C THR A 478 5.53 -0.88 -37.37
N GLY A 479 4.86 -0.03 -38.14
CA GLY A 479 3.64 -0.39 -38.85
C GLY A 479 2.87 0.84 -39.34
N ASN A 480 1.57 0.67 -39.59
CA ASN A 480 0.70 1.71 -40.12
C ASN A 480 -0.61 1.81 -39.32
N VAL A 481 -1.11 3.03 -39.16
CA VAL A 481 -2.48 3.33 -38.74
C VAL A 481 -3.28 3.70 -39.98
N GLN A 482 -4.37 2.97 -40.25
CA GLN A 482 -5.22 3.13 -41.43
C GLN A 482 -6.63 3.56 -41.02
N PHE A 483 -7.18 4.58 -41.69
CA PHE A 483 -8.51 5.11 -41.40
C PHE A 483 -9.51 4.70 -42.49
N SER A 484 -10.68 4.24 -42.05
CA SER A 484 -11.79 3.87 -42.93
C SER A 484 -13.11 4.50 -42.48
N LYS A 485 -13.99 4.82 -43.43
CA LYS A 485 -15.38 5.24 -43.20
C LYS A 485 -16.25 4.06 -42.74
N PRO A 486 -17.50 4.29 -42.31
CA PRO A 486 -18.41 3.23 -41.91
C PRO A 486 -18.76 2.25 -43.05
N ASP A 487 -18.65 2.68 -44.30
CA ASP A 487 -18.82 1.83 -45.49
C ASP A 487 -17.57 0.97 -45.84
N GLY A 488 -16.50 1.10 -45.05
CA GLY A 488 -15.24 0.38 -45.25
C GLY A 488 -14.25 1.05 -46.20
N THR A 489 -14.62 2.14 -46.87
CA THR A 489 -13.70 2.87 -47.77
C THR A 489 -12.66 3.66 -46.99
N ALA A 490 -11.45 3.80 -47.54
CA ALA A 490 -10.40 4.61 -46.92
C ALA A 490 -10.81 6.09 -46.85
N THR A 491 -10.31 6.81 -45.85
CA THR A 491 -10.66 8.23 -45.67
C THR A 491 -9.50 9.07 -45.21
N ASN A 492 -9.41 10.26 -45.78
CA ASN A 492 -8.38 11.22 -45.43
C ASN A 492 -8.69 11.81 -44.05
N VAL A 493 -7.66 11.83 -43.20
CA VAL A 493 -7.62 12.61 -41.97
C VAL A 493 -6.31 13.39 -41.95
N THR A 494 -6.26 14.50 -41.22
CA THR A 494 -5.03 15.28 -41.09
C THR A 494 -4.38 14.99 -39.75
N ILE A 495 -3.12 14.54 -39.74
CA ILE A 495 -2.31 14.31 -38.54
C ILE A 495 -0.97 15.02 -38.73
N ALA A 496 -0.57 15.86 -37.77
CA ALA A 496 0.67 16.65 -37.84
C ALA A 496 0.84 17.42 -39.17
N GLY A 497 -0.27 18.00 -39.67
CA GLY A 497 -0.29 18.77 -40.93
C GLY A 497 -0.32 17.92 -42.21
N GLN A 498 -0.20 16.59 -42.11
CA GLN A 498 -0.23 15.69 -43.27
C GLN A 498 -1.62 15.08 -43.43
N THR A 499 -2.20 15.18 -44.62
CA THR A 499 -3.53 14.64 -44.93
C THR A 499 -3.41 13.36 -45.74
N ASN A 500 -3.68 12.23 -45.10
CA ASN A 500 -3.55 10.89 -45.69
C ASN A 500 -4.63 9.95 -45.14
N THR A 501 -4.77 8.79 -45.78
CA THR A 501 -5.60 7.67 -45.25
C THR A 501 -4.82 6.73 -44.33
N THR A 502 -3.49 6.77 -44.40
CA THR A 502 -2.57 5.88 -43.72
C THR A 502 -1.38 6.65 -43.15
N PHE A 503 -0.97 6.32 -41.93
CA PHE A 503 0.14 6.97 -41.23
C PHE A 503 1.08 5.92 -40.64
N ALA A 504 2.36 5.98 -40.99
CA ALA A 504 3.35 5.09 -40.41
C ALA A 504 3.57 5.40 -38.92
N TYR A 505 3.79 4.37 -38.12
CA TYR A 505 4.25 4.48 -36.74
C TYR A 505 5.59 3.78 -36.56
N SER A 506 6.37 4.28 -35.62
CA SER A 506 7.65 3.71 -35.20
C SER A 506 7.81 4.01 -33.72
N VAL A 507 7.60 3.00 -32.88
CA VAL A 507 7.61 3.13 -31.41
C VAL A 507 8.83 2.40 -30.87
N PRO A 508 9.89 3.12 -30.46
CA PRO A 508 11.08 2.53 -29.85
C PRO A 508 10.76 1.62 -28.64
N PRO A 509 11.67 0.71 -28.28
CA PRO A 509 11.54 -0.14 -27.10
C PRO A 509 11.06 0.62 -25.86
N ARG A 510 10.00 0.12 -25.21
CA ARG A 510 9.47 0.66 -23.94
C ARG A 510 8.88 2.08 -23.99
N THR A 511 8.81 2.70 -25.16
CA THR A 511 8.29 4.06 -25.34
C THR A 511 6.82 4.08 -25.75
N SER A 512 6.33 5.27 -26.08
CA SER A 512 5.01 5.49 -26.64
C SER A 512 5.04 6.53 -27.76
N GLN A 513 4.06 6.47 -28.67
CA GLN A 513 3.82 7.47 -29.70
C GLN A 513 2.36 7.92 -29.64
N LYS A 514 2.15 9.24 -29.65
CA LYS A 514 0.82 9.85 -29.75
C LYS A 514 0.61 10.43 -31.14
N LEU A 515 -0.50 10.04 -31.78
CA LEU A 515 -1.00 10.68 -33.00
C LEU A 515 -2.29 11.43 -32.66
N SER A 516 -2.53 12.57 -33.30
CA SER A 516 -3.73 13.38 -33.06
C SER A 516 -4.27 13.91 -34.38
N THR A 517 -5.57 13.69 -34.62
CA THR A 517 -6.23 14.26 -35.79
C THR A 517 -6.45 15.76 -35.60
N ALA A 518 -6.43 16.51 -36.69
CA ALA A 518 -6.44 17.98 -36.66
C ALA A 518 -7.82 18.59 -36.36
N GLY A 519 -8.90 17.84 -36.49
CA GLY A 519 -10.25 18.34 -36.22
C GLY A 519 -10.76 19.29 -37.29
N ILE A 520 -10.62 18.94 -38.57
CA ILE A 520 -11.01 19.78 -39.72
C ILE A 520 -12.49 20.24 -39.67
N THR A 521 -12.90 21.26 -40.42
CA THR A 521 -14.25 21.85 -40.25
C THR A 521 -15.42 20.89 -40.53
N ALA A 522 -15.27 19.93 -41.46
CA ALA A 522 -16.31 18.94 -41.77
C ALA A 522 -16.11 17.65 -40.95
N THR A 523 -17.16 17.19 -40.26
CA THR A 523 -17.09 15.97 -39.46
C THR A 523 -16.98 14.71 -40.31
N THR A 524 -15.98 13.89 -40.01
CA THR A 524 -15.75 12.55 -40.53
C THR A 524 -15.69 11.56 -39.37
N THR A 525 -16.23 10.36 -39.56
CA THR A 525 -16.22 9.29 -38.57
C THR A 525 -15.94 7.97 -39.25
N GLY A 526 -15.52 6.97 -38.49
CA GLY A 526 -15.35 5.63 -39.00
C GLY A 526 -14.58 4.77 -38.02
N SER A 527 -13.76 3.84 -38.51
CA SER A 527 -12.88 2.99 -37.69
C SER A 527 -11.43 3.14 -38.13
N LEU A 528 -10.50 2.73 -37.27
CA LEU A 528 -9.09 2.67 -37.62
C LEU A 528 -8.48 1.30 -37.30
N ARG A 529 -7.45 0.95 -38.05
CA ARG A 529 -6.67 -0.29 -37.89
C ARG A 529 -5.21 0.06 -37.60
N VAL A 530 -4.62 -0.65 -36.65
CA VAL A 530 -3.18 -0.60 -36.35
C VAL A 530 -2.57 -1.88 -36.90
N VAL A 531 -1.79 -1.75 -37.97
CA VAL A 531 -1.25 -2.86 -38.78
C VAL A 531 0.27 -2.92 -38.59
N PRO A 532 0.81 -3.96 -37.92
CA PRO A 532 2.26 -4.13 -37.77
C PRO A 532 2.98 -4.33 -39.11
N ALA A 533 4.21 -3.80 -39.22
CA ALA A 533 5.09 -4.08 -40.35
C ALA A 533 5.44 -5.59 -40.38
N GLY A 534 5.19 -6.25 -41.51
CA GLY A 534 5.33 -7.71 -41.66
C GLY A 534 4.00 -8.49 -41.69
N GLY A 535 2.88 -7.85 -41.36
CA GLY A 535 1.54 -8.39 -41.63
C GLY A 535 1.05 -7.97 -43.01
N ALA A 536 1.44 -8.69 -44.05
CA ALA A 536 0.79 -8.53 -45.36
C ALA A 536 -0.73 -8.74 -45.19
N ALA A 537 -1.52 -7.85 -45.79
CA ALA A 537 -2.95 -8.08 -45.95
C ALA A 537 -3.12 -9.45 -46.62
N GLY A 538 -3.61 -10.44 -45.87
CA GLY A 538 -3.98 -11.73 -46.43
C GLY A 538 -5.07 -11.51 -47.46
N THR A 539 -4.70 -11.49 -48.73
CA THR A 539 -5.62 -11.76 -49.82
C THR A 539 -6.14 -13.17 -49.57
N ALA A 540 -7.42 -13.28 -49.20
CA ALA A 540 -8.10 -14.56 -49.15
C ALA A 540 -8.14 -15.15 -50.57
N SER A 541 -7.20 -16.06 -50.86
CA SER A 541 -7.38 -17.08 -51.89
C SER A 541 -7.36 -18.43 -51.20
N GLU A 542 -8.55 -18.97 -50.92
CA GLU A 542 -8.70 -20.39 -50.59
C GLU A 542 -8.22 -21.22 -51.80
N GLN A 543 -7.06 -21.85 -51.66
CA GLN A 543 -6.74 -23.05 -52.41
C GLN A 543 -6.26 -24.11 -51.44
N CYS A 544 -7.15 -25.09 -51.21
CA CYS A 544 -6.86 -26.29 -50.45
C CYS A 544 -5.98 -27.22 -51.32
N PRO A 545 -4.75 -27.59 -50.92
CA PRO A 545 -3.97 -28.57 -51.67
C PRO A 545 -4.48 -29.97 -51.33
N LYS A 546 -5.02 -30.66 -52.33
CA LYS A 546 -5.30 -32.11 -52.28
C LYS A 546 -3.97 -32.86 -52.09
N ARG A 547 -3.86 -33.66 -51.03
CA ARG A 547 -2.95 -34.82 -51.00
C ARG A 547 -3.76 -36.08 -50.78
N GLU A 548 -3.63 -37.00 -51.73
CA GLU A 548 -4.16 -38.36 -51.70
C GLU A 548 -3.48 -39.16 -50.59
N CYS A 549 -4.28 -39.86 -49.79
CA CYS A 549 -3.83 -40.99 -48.98
C CYS A 549 -4.59 -42.24 -49.43
N LEU A 550 -3.86 -43.15 -50.07
CA LEU A 550 -4.25 -44.55 -50.27
C LEU A 550 -4.02 -45.33 -48.96
N LEU A 551 -5.03 -46.05 -48.47
CA LEU A 551 -4.99 -47.46 -48.00
C LEU A 551 -6.34 -47.88 -47.36
N PRO A 552 -6.63 -49.19 -47.27
CA PRO A 552 -7.98 -49.74 -47.33
C PRO A 552 -8.54 -50.04 -45.95
N THR A 553 -9.67 -49.41 -45.63
CA THR A 553 -10.81 -49.94 -44.86
C THR A 553 -11.68 -48.73 -44.53
N GLY A 554 -12.91 -48.70 -45.07
CA GLY A 554 -13.77 -47.54 -45.02
C GLY A 554 -14.16 -47.14 -43.60
N ARG A 555 -13.60 -46.02 -43.10
CA ARG A 555 -14.20 -45.13 -42.10
C ARG A 555 -13.76 -43.69 -42.37
N HIS A 556 -14.71 -42.75 -42.37
CA HIS A 556 -14.46 -41.32 -42.54
C HIS A 556 -13.68 -40.75 -41.34
N CYS A 557 -12.54 -40.10 -41.60
CA CYS A 557 -11.87 -39.23 -40.64
C CYS A 557 -12.42 -37.81 -40.78
N GLY A 558 -13.23 -37.38 -39.80
CA GLY A 558 -13.51 -35.97 -39.57
C GLY A 558 -12.35 -35.33 -38.83
N CYS A 559 -11.75 -34.27 -39.39
CA CYS A 559 -10.74 -33.46 -38.70
C CYS A 559 -11.41 -32.63 -37.59
N THR A 560 -11.07 -32.94 -36.33
CA THR A 560 -11.21 -31.99 -35.22
C THR A 560 -9.82 -31.41 -34.93
N SER A 561 -9.55 -30.20 -35.42
CA SER A 561 -8.42 -29.40 -34.94
C SER A 561 -8.92 -28.43 -33.88
N ASN A 562 -8.44 -28.65 -32.66
CA ASN A 562 -8.62 -27.80 -31.49
C ASN A 562 -7.40 -26.87 -31.40
N PRO A 563 -7.54 -25.54 -31.55
CA PRO A 563 -6.53 -24.60 -31.08
C PRO A 563 -6.93 -24.09 -29.69
N ARG A 564 -6.36 -24.67 -28.63
CA ARG A 564 -6.22 -23.99 -27.35
C ARG A 564 -5.16 -22.90 -27.50
N GLY A 565 -5.61 -21.71 -27.87
CA GLY A 565 -4.89 -20.46 -27.67
C GLY A 565 -5.92 -19.44 -27.24
N HIS A 566 -5.92 -19.06 -25.96
CA HIS A 566 -6.87 -18.12 -25.37
C HIS A 566 -6.76 -16.73 -26.02
N PRO A 567 -7.80 -16.20 -26.68
CA PRO A 567 -7.99 -14.77 -26.76
C PRO A 567 -8.80 -14.34 -25.53
N LEU A 568 -8.28 -13.38 -24.77
CA LEU A 568 -9.06 -12.63 -23.79
C LEU A 568 -10.29 -12.06 -24.51
N ARG A 569 -11.46 -12.62 -24.21
CA ARG A 569 -12.73 -12.18 -24.75
C ARG A 569 -13.11 -10.87 -24.06
N SER A 570 -13.14 -9.81 -24.84
CA SER A 570 -13.73 -8.52 -24.52
C SER A 570 -15.20 -8.71 -24.10
N ALA A 571 -15.55 -8.14 -22.95
CA ALA A 571 -16.91 -8.11 -22.43
C ALA A 571 -17.81 -7.29 -23.36
N ILE A 572 -19.02 -7.82 -23.62
CA ILE A 572 -20.10 -7.13 -24.33
C ILE A 572 -21.07 -6.54 -23.30
N PHE A 573 -21.66 -5.39 -23.68
CA PHE A 573 -22.78 -4.60 -23.12
C PHE A 573 -22.37 -3.39 -22.27
N ARG A 574 -22.73 -2.13 -22.58
CA ARG A 574 -23.73 -1.56 -23.49
C ARG A 574 -23.08 -0.54 -24.45
N VAL A 575 -23.25 -0.73 -25.75
CA VAL A 575 -23.09 0.37 -26.72
C VAL A 575 -24.30 1.29 -26.57
N ALA A 576 -24.17 2.32 -25.75
CA ALA A 576 -24.89 3.56 -25.99
C ALA A 576 -23.93 4.45 -26.80
N LEU A 577 -24.16 4.93 -28.01
CA LEU A 577 -25.26 4.97 -28.96
C LEU A 577 -24.62 5.53 -30.26
N PRO A 578 -25.15 5.27 -31.47
CA PRO A 578 -24.95 6.14 -32.63
C PRO A 578 -25.90 7.36 -32.65
N TRP A 579 -26.48 7.76 -31.52
CA TRP A 579 -27.65 8.66 -31.50
C TRP A 579 -27.37 10.14 -31.23
N ARG A 580 -26.19 10.57 -30.75
CA ARG A 580 -25.98 12.03 -30.57
C ARG A 580 -25.88 12.76 -31.91
N MET A 581 -25.35 12.11 -32.96
CA MET A 581 -25.37 12.63 -34.34
C MET A 581 -26.78 12.66 -34.94
N ARG A 582 -27.68 11.73 -34.59
CA ARG A 582 -29.10 11.78 -35.01
C ARG A 582 -29.99 12.70 -34.15
N ARG A 583 -29.64 12.95 -32.88
CA ARG A 583 -30.43 13.83 -31.98
C ARG A 583 -30.20 15.32 -32.28
N LEU A 584 -28.98 15.71 -32.65
CA LEU A 584 -28.67 17.09 -33.06
C LEU A 584 -29.22 17.44 -34.46
N GLN A 585 -29.51 16.46 -35.31
CA GLN A 585 -30.23 16.66 -36.58
C GLN A 585 -31.76 16.63 -36.46
N ARG A 586 -32.33 16.27 -35.29
CA ARG A 586 -33.78 16.38 -35.01
C ARG A 586 -34.17 17.64 -34.21
N GLN A 587 -33.19 18.47 -33.85
CA GLN A 587 -33.40 19.76 -33.16
C GLN A 587 -32.81 20.95 -33.95
N ARG A 588 -32.71 20.83 -35.26
CA ARG A 588 -32.57 21.97 -36.18
C ARG A 588 -33.67 21.89 -37.23
#